data_AF-A0A4S2UVP3-F1
#
_entry.id   AF-A0A4S2UVP3-F1
#
_cell.length_a   1.000
_cell.length_b   1.000
_cell.length_c   1.000
_cell.angle_alpha   90.00
_cell.angle_beta   90.00
_cell.angle_gamma   90.00
#
_symmetry.space_group_name_H-M   'P 1'
#
loop_
_entity.id
_entity.type
_entity.pdbx_description
1 polymer ?
#
loop_
_entity_poly.entity_id
_entity_poly.type
_entity_poly.pdbx_seq_one_letter_code
_entity_poly.pdbx_strand_id
1 'polypeptide(L)'
;MPNTSPRTLRALTTSLLVAAAALAGPATASATGQPTATVRPAAAGAAATDFTEVHVWATGVNVRNAASGTPFETCKTFPSRQNCQVVATVSRTTVTAYCQKQGELISDSGYSSRWWTYVESPSGPWGWVNNVYITGDEHLAHVGDCPF
;
A
#
# COMPACT_ATOMS: atom_id res chain seq x y z
N MET A 1 -7.85 -2.15 -43.34
CA MET A 1 -9.04 -3.01 -43.47
C MET A 1 -9.60 -3.22 -42.06
N PRO A 2 -10.70 -2.54 -41.68
CA PRO A 2 -11.32 -2.71 -40.37
C PRO A 2 -12.14 -4.00 -40.36
N ASN A 3 -11.82 -4.91 -39.43
CA ASN A 3 -12.59 -6.14 -39.25
C ASN A 3 -13.55 -5.94 -38.07
N THR A 4 -14.81 -5.70 -38.41
CA THR A 4 -15.95 -5.58 -37.51
C THR A 4 -16.52 -6.98 -37.27
N SER A 5 -16.70 -7.40 -36.03
CA SER A 5 -17.48 -8.61 -35.69
C SER A 5 -18.05 -8.52 -34.27
N PRO A 6 -19.16 -9.22 -33.99
CA PRO A 6 -20.40 -8.55 -33.62
C PRO A 6 -20.79 -8.71 -32.15
N ARG A 7 -21.68 -7.79 -31.75
CA ARG A 7 -22.45 -7.84 -30.50
C ARG A 7 -23.34 -9.08 -30.46
N THR A 8 -23.23 -9.85 -29.39
CA THR A 8 -24.19 -10.92 -29.06
C THR A 8 -24.99 -10.51 -27.82
N LEU A 9 -26.26 -10.19 -28.04
CA LEU A 9 -27.31 -10.05 -27.03
C LEU A 9 -27.86 -11.44 -26.69
N ARG A 10 -28.00 -11.75 -25.39
CA ARG A 10 -28.88 -12.80 -24.80
C ARG A 10 -28.82 -12.62 -23.27
N ALA A 11 -29.85 -12.78 -22.47
CA ALA A 11 -31.30 -12.73 -22.57
C ALA A 11 -31.75 -12.61 -21.09
N LEU A 12 -32.86 -11.93 -20.85
CA LEU A 12 -33.53 -11.86 -19.54
C LEU A 12 -33.93 -13.26 -19.04
N THR A 13 -33.94 -13.50 -17.72
CA THR A 13 -35.04 -14.23 -17.06
C THR A 13 -34.98 -14.18 -15.52
N THR A 14 -36.02 -13.57 -14.97
CA THR A 14 -36.87 -13.98 -13.82
C THR A 14 -36.32 -14.14 -12.40
N SER A 15 -36.85 -13.24 -11.58
CA SER A 15 -37.05 -13.21 -10.13
C SER A 15 -37.65 -14.50 -9.55
N LEU A 16 -37.23 -14.84 -8.32
CA LEU A 16 -38.09 -15.53 -7.35
C LEU A 16 -38.09 -14.77 -6.02
N LEU A 17 -39.27 -14.26 -5.66
CA LEU A 17 -39.66 -13.89 -4.31
C LEU A 17 -40.11 -15.16 -3.57
N VAL A 18 -39.66 -15.35 -2.35
CA VAL A 18 -40.34 -16.23 -1.37
C VAL A 18 -40.53 -15.43 -0.09
N ALA A 19 -41.78 -15.10 0.20
CA ALA A 19 -42.26 -14.66 1.50
C ALA A 19 -42.98 -15.85 2.15
N ALA A 20 -42.68 -16.14 3.41
CA ALA A 20 -43.53 -16.99 4.24
C ALA A 20 -43.48 -16.52 5.69
N ALA A 21 -44.67 -16.40 6.27
CA ALA A 21 -45.00 -15.71 7.49
C ALA A 21 -44.84 -16.56 8.77
N ALA A 22 -44.90 -15.83 9.89
CA ALA A 22 -44.75 -16.22 11.28
C ALA A 22 -45.55 -17.44 11.78
N LEU A 23 -44.95 -18.15 12.74
CA LEU A 23 -45.66 -18.83 13.82
C LEU A 23 -45.09 -18.36 15.15
N ALA A 24 -45.97 -17.76 15.97
CA ALA A 24 -45.71 -17.35 17.34
C ALA A 24 -45.87 -18.54 18.29
N GLY A 25 -44.92 -18.72 19.21
CA GLY A 25 -45.02 -19.62 20.36
C GLY A 25 -44.49 -18.93 21.63
N PRO A 26 -45.11 -19.10 22.82
CA PRO A 26 -44.74 -18.36 24.00
C PRO A 26 -43.66 -19.05 24.86
N ALA A 27 -42.81 -18.20 25.44
CA ALA A 27 -42.18 -18.27 26.76
C ALA A 27 -41.41 -19.55 27.19
N THR A 28 -40.09 -19.39 27.33
CA THR A 28 -39.43 -19.48 28.66
C THR A 28 -38.17 -18.63 28.64
N ALA A 29 -38.12 -17.64 29.54
CA ALA A 29 -36.90 -16.91 29.86
C ALA A 29 -35.89 -17.87 30.49
N SER A 30 -34.70 -17.95 29.91
CA SER A 30 -33.51 -18.43 30.62
C SER A 30 -32.50 -17.30 30.58
N ALA A 31 -32.52 -16.51 31.66
CA ALA A 31 -31.45 -15.60 32.00
C ALA A 31 -30.23 -16.43 32.41
N THR A 32 -29.36 -16.73 31.47
CA THR A 32 -27.97 -17.10 31.74
C THR A 32 -27.11 -15.91 31.34
N GLY A 33 -26.49 -15.29 32.35
CA GLY A 33 -25.76 -14.05 32.23
C GLY A 33 -24.82 -14.04 31.03
N GLN A 34 -25.04 -13.09 30.12
CA GLN A 34 -24.02 -12.69 29.17
C GLN A 34 -22.82 -12.18 29.98
N PRO A 35 -21.62 -12.74 29.79
CA PRO A 35 -20.43 -12.04 30.25
C PRO A 35 -20.45 -10.67 29.56
N THR A 36 -20.52 -9.62 30.36
CA THR A 36 -20.26 -8.26 29.90
C THR A 36 -18.81 -8.27 29.43
N ALA A 37 -18.61 -8.56 28.14
CA ALA A 37 -17.40 -8.22 27.46
C ALA A 37 -17.33 -6.71 27.54
N THR A 38 -16.55 -6.20 28.49
CA THR A 38 -16.07 -4.83 28.48
C THR A 38 -15.48 -4.63 27.09
N VAL A 39 -16.19 -3.91 26.23
CA VAL A 39 -15.63 -3.40 24.99
C VAL A 39 -14.50 -2.51 25.44
N ARG A 40 -13.28 -3.08 25.43
CA ARG A 40 -12.06 -2.31 25.59
C ARG A 40 -12.16 -1.22 24.54
N PRO A 41 -12.08 0.08 24.89
CA PRO A 41 -11.99 1.10 23.86
C PRO A 41 -10.86 0.67 22.94
N ALA A 42 -11.15 0.58 21.63
CA ALA A 42 -10.13 0.35 20.63
C ALA A 42 -9.04 1.38 20.93
N ALA A 43 -7.84 0.90 21.27
CA ALA A 43 -6.73 1.77 21.53
C ALA A 43 -6.58 2.66 20.29
N ALA A 44 -6.85 3.96 20.44
CA ALA A 44 -6.40 4.91 19.46
C ALA A 44 -4.86 4.80 19.45
N GLY A 45 -4.30 4.45 18.29
CA GLY A 45 -2.85 4.53 18.07
C GLY A 45 -2.12 3.19 17.95
N ALA A 46 -2.52 2.37 16.99
CA ALA A 46 -1.53 1.72 16.14
C ALA A 46 -1.98 2.02 14.71
N ALA A 47 -1.33 2.98 14.04
CA ALA A 47 -1.54 3.17 12.61
C ALA A 47 -1.25 1.82 11.96
N ALA A 48 -2.27 1.19 11.36
CA ALA A 48 -2.05 0.05 10.51
C ALA A 48 -1.00 0.48 9.48
N THR A 49 0.09 -0.26 9.37
CA THR A 49 1.06 0.06 8.35
C THR A 49 0.51 -0.45 7.04
N ASP A 50 -0.23 0.42 6.35
CA ASP A 50 -0.86 0.12 5.08
C ASP A 50 0.22 0.03 4.00
N PHE A 51 0.61 -1.21 3.69
CA PHE A 51 1.36 -1.50 2.49
C PHE A 51 0.49 -1.12 1.29
N THR A 52 1.00 -0.25 0.42
CA THR A 52 0.27 0.27 -0.73
C THR A 52 1.05 0.07 -2.00
N GLU A 53 0.38 -0.21 -3.12
CA GLU A 53 1.05 -0.35 -4.42
C GLU A 53 1.38 1.02 -5.02
N VAL A 54 2.62 1.18 -5.50
CA VAL A 54 3.07 2.38 -6.20
C VAL A 54 3.71 2.02 -7.55
N HIS A 55 3.58 2.88 -8.55
CA HIS A 55 4.11 2.63 -9.88
C HIS A 55 5.41 3.40 -10.15
N VAL A 56 6.51 2.69 -10.41
CA VAL A 56 7.78 3.26 -10.84
C VAL A 56 7.73 3.49 -12.35
N TRP A 57 7.80 4.75 -12.80
CA TRP A 57 7.65 5.11 -14.22
C TRP A 57 8.94 5.00 -15.02
N ALA A 58 10.09 5.15 -14.36
CA ALA A 58 11.41 5.17 -15.00
C ALA A 58 12.00 3.75 -15.16
N THR A 59 13.08 3.67 -15.94
CA THR A 59 13.88 2.45 -16.13
C THR A 59 15.21 2.57 -15.37
N GLY A 60 15.75 1.45 -14.90
CA GLY A 60 17.05 1.44 -14.23
C GLY A 60 17.05 2.15 -12.88
N VAL A 61 15.90 2.18 -12.19
CA VAL A 61 15.75 2.90 -10.92
C VAL A 61 16.40 2.11 -9.80
N ASN A 62 17.32 2.76 -9.10
CA ASN A 62 18.05 2.16 -7.99
C ASN A 62 17.15 2.06 -6.74
N VAL A 63 17.00 0.85 -6.23
CA VAL A 63 16.47 0.59 -4.89
C VAL A 63 17.66 0.58 -3.94
N ARG A 64 17.65 1.47 -2.94
CA ARG A 64 18.82 1.73 -2.10
C ARG A 64 18.58 1.37 -0.64
N ASN A 65 19.52 0.67 -0.03
CA ASN A 65 19.48 0.38 1.40
C ASN A 65 20.90 0.39 1.96
N ALA A 66 21.06 0.15 3.25
CA ALA A 66 22.36 0.02 3.89
C ALA A 66 22.49 -1.30 4.65
N ALA A 67 23.73 -1.78 4.80
CA ALA A 67 24.02 -2.93 5.64
C ALA A 67 23.69 -2.61 7.12
N SER A 68 23.45 -3.64 7.93
CA SER A 68 23.02 -3.51 9.33
C SER A 68 23.90 -2.61 10.20
N GLY A 69 23.34 -2.12 11.31
CA GLY A 69 24.05 -1.29 12.28
C GLY A 69 24.01 0.20 11.87
N THR A 70 25.08 0.92 12.16
CA THR A 70 25.17 2.38 11.90
C THR A 70 24.88 2.78 10.45
N PRO A 71 25.34 2.05 9.40
CA PRO A 71 25.00 2.40 8.03
C PRO A 71 23.49 2.31 7.77
N PHE A 72 22.84 1.23 8.24
CA PHE A 72 21.39 1.08 8.17
C PHE A 72 20.66 2.22 8.87
N GLU A 73 21.03 2.55 10.10
CA GLU A 73 20.41 3.66 10.84
C GLU A 73 20.58 5.01 10.13
N THR A 74 21.74 5.25 9.51
CA THR A 74 22.03 6.48 8.77
C THR A 74 21.18 6.57 7.50
N CYS A 75 21.14 5.51 6.71
CA CYS A 75 20.34 5.43 5.49
C CYS A 75 18.83 5.49 5.79
N LYS A 76 18.37 4.79 6.83
CA LYS A 76 16.99 4.81 7.31
C LYS A 76 16.55 6.18 7.82
N THR A 77 17.47 6.92 8.46
CA THR A 77 17.16 8.24 9.03
C THR A 77 17.07 9.32 7.95
N PHE A 78 17.97 9.27 6.98
CA PHE A 78 18.03 10.23 5.88
C PHE A 78 18.45 9.49 4.60
N PRO A 79 17.50 8.96 3.80
CA PRO A 79 17.85 8.21 2.61
C PRO A 79 18.55 9.09 1.57
N SER A 80 19.70 8.65 1.08
CA SER A 80 20.47 9.36 0.06
C SER A 80 21.28 8.40 -0.80
N ARG A 81 21.75 8.87 -1.96
CA ARG A 81 22.68 8.13 -2.82
C ARG A 81 24.06 7.93 -2.17
N GLN A 82 24.43 8.78 -1.20
CA GLN A 82 25.73 8.76 -0.54
C GLN A 82 25.80 7.73 0.60
N ASN A 83 24.73 7.57 1.37
CA ASN A 83 24.70 6.69 2.55
C ASN A 83 23.91 5.39 2.35
N CYS A 84 23.17 5.25 1.25
CA CYS A 84 22.46 4.04 0.88
C CYS A 84 23.05 3.43 -0.42
N GLN A 85 23.62 2.23 -0.31
CA GLN A 85 24.08 1.49 -1.49
C GLN A 85 22.91 0.94 -2.31
N VAL A 86 23.15 0.65 -3.58
CA VAL A 86 22.17 -0.01 -4.44
C VAL A 86 22.05 -1.48 -4.05
N VAL A 87 20.84 -1.94 -3.75
CA VAL A 87 20.55 -3.34 -3.39
C VAL A 87 19.69 -4.06 -4.43
N ALA A 88 18.98 -3.30 -5.28
CA ALA A 88 18.27 -3.81 -6.43
C ALA A 88 18.05 -2.69 -7.46
N THR A 89 17.57 -3.08 -8.64
CA THR A 89 17.14 -2.16 -9.69
C THR A 89 15.78 -2.57 -10.19
N VAL A 90 14.90 -1.59 -10.38
CA VAL A 90 13.54 -1.80 -10.92
C VAL A 90 13.33 -0.95 -12.17
N SER A 91 12.41 -1.38 -13.03
CA SER A 91 12.10 -0.67 -14.28
C SER A 91 10.63 -0.82 -14.60
N ARG A 92 9.91 0.30 -14.77
CA ARG A 92 8.52 0.34 -15.27
C ARG A 92 7.62 -0.73 -14.65
N THR A 93 7.54 -0.74 -13.32
CA THR A 93 6.86 -1.79 -12.56
C THR A 93 6.12 -1.21 -11.36
N THR A 94 5.08 -1.92 -10.93
CA THR A 94 4.43 -1.69 -9.65
C THR A 94 5.23 -2.39 -8.55
N VAL A 95 5.39 -1.73 -7.40
CA VAL A 95 6.07 -2.26 -6.21
C VAL A 95 5.24 -1.96 -4.96
N THR A 96 5.44 -2.76 -3.92
CA THR A 96 4.83 -2.53 -2.61
C THR A 96 5.59 -1.43 -1.89
N ALA A 97 4.93 -0.35 -1.52
CA ALA A 97 5.44 0.72 -0.66
C ALA A 97 5.00 0.50 0.79
N TYR A 98 5.87 0.84 1.73
CA TYR A 98 5.63 0.74 3.17
C TYR A 98 5.42 2.12 3.80
N CYS A 99 6.37 3.04 3.62
CA CYS A 99 6.29 4.39 4.16
C CYS A 99 7.21 5.36 3.39
N GLN A 100 7.08 6.64 3.68
CA GLN A 100 7.87 7.71 3.06
C GLN A 100 8.70 8.49 4.08
N LYS A 101 9.85 9.00 3.65
CA LYS A 101 10.69 9.88 4.46
C LYS A 101 11.42 10.91 3.60
N GLN A 102 11.69 12.08 4.18
CA GLN A 102 12.55 13.07 3.54
C GLN A 102 14.01 12.62 3.58
N GLY A 103 14.72 12.87 2.48
CA GLY A 103 16.12 12.51 2.30
C GLY A 103 16.83 13.48 1.36
N GLU A 104 17.81 12.98 0.62
CA GLU A 104 18.51 13.77 -0.41
C GLU A 104 17.52 14.26 -1.47
N LEU A 105 17.58 15.55 -1.81
CA LEU A 105 16.86 16.10 -2.96
C LEU A 105 17.47 15.56 -4.25
N ILE A 106 16.67 14.85 -5.03
CA ILE A 106 17.04 14.38 -6.37
C ILE A 106 16.28 15.21 -7.39
N SER A 107 16.99 15.67 -8.43
CA SER A 107 16.40 16.28 -9.61
C SER A 107 16.78 15.46 -10.83
N ASP A 108 15.78 14.97 -11.57
CA ASP A 108 15.98 14.16 -12.77
C ASP A 108 14.82 14.36 -13.76
N SER A 109 15.11 14.34 -15.06
CA SER A 109 14.09 14.41 -16.12
C SER A 109 13.11 15.59 -16.03
N GLY A 110 13.54 16.72 -15.44
CA GLY A 110 12.72 17.92 -15.23
C GLY A 110 11.87 17.91 -13.96
N TYR A 111 11.94 16.85 -13.16
CA TYR A 111 11.26 16.69 -11.88
C TYR A 111 12.27 16.79 -10.73
N SER A 112 11.77 17.10 -9.54
CA SER A 112 12.57 17.02 -8.32
C SER A 112 11.74 16.51 -7.14
N SER A 113 12.38 15.78 -6.25
CA SER A 113 11.76 15.31 -5.01
C SER A 113 12.76 15.12 -3.89
N ARG A 114 12.42 15.63 -2.70
CA ARG A 114 13.13 15.31 -1.44
C ARG A 114 12.58 14.07 -0.75
N TRP A 115 11.50 13.49 -1.27
CA TRP A 115 10.81 12.37 -0.64
C TRP A 115 11.29 11.05 -1.22
N TRP A 116 11.45 10.08 -0.34
CA TRP A 116 11.87 8.73 -0.64
C TRP A 116 10.85 7.77 -0.07
N THR A 117 10.45 6.79 -0.87
CA THR A 117 9.53 5.73 -0.47
C THR A 117 10.31 4.45 -0.22
N TYR A 118 10.06 3.81 0.92
CA TYR A 118 10.62 2.49 1.23
C TYR A 118 9.75 1.42 0.56
N VAL A 119 10.32 0.71 -0.40
CA VAL A 119 9.61 -0.25 -1.26
C VAL A 119 10.22 -1.64 -1.21
N GLU A 120 9.40 -2.64 -1.49
CA GLU A 120 9.85 -4.00 -1.80
C GLU A 120 10.13 -4.11 -3.29
N SER A 121 11.38 -4.42 -3.66
CA SER A 121 11.68 -4.72 -5.05
C SER A 121 11.12 -6.10 -5.44
N PRO A 122 10.77 -6.34 -6.71
CA PRO A 122 10.32 -7.65 -7.18
C PRO A 122 11.35 -8.77 -6.98
N SER A 123 12.63 -8.42 -6.82
CA SER A 123 13.71 -9.35 -6.50
C SER A 123 13.77 -9.74 -5.01
N GLY A 124 12.93 -9.17 -4.15
CA GLY A 124 12.86 -9.45 -2.72
C GLY A 124 13.49 -8.41 -1.77
N PRO A 125 14.62 -7.72 -2.06
CA PRO A 125 15.15 -6.76 -1.11
C PRO A 125 14.28 -5.51 -1.02
N TRP A 126 14.13 -5.04 0.21
CA TRP A 126 13.53 -3.77 0.54
C TRP A 126 14.55 -2.64 0.44
N GLY A 127 14.11 -1.45 0.04
CA GLY A 127 14.96 -0.26 0.02
C GLY A 127 14.23 1.00 -0.41
N TRP A 128 14.92 2.13 -0.32
CA TRP A 128 14.47 3.45 -0.67
C TRP A 128 14.55 3.70 -2.18
N VAL A 129 13.47 4.24 -2.73
CA VAL A 129 13.39 4.81 -4.07
C VAL A 129 12.97 6.27 -3.94
N ASN A 130 13.69 7.18 -4.60
CA ASN A 130 13.29 8.59 -4.60
C ASN A 130 12.01 8.76 -5.42
N ASN A 131 11.08 9.57 -4.92
CA ASN A 131 9.75 9.73 -5.50
C ASN A 131 9.77 10.45 -6.85
N VAL A 132 10.90 11.06 -7.26
CA VAL A 132 11.08 11.55 -8.63
C VAL A 132 10.85 10.44 -9.67
N TYR A 133 11.04 9.16 -9.30
CA TYR A 133 10.84 7.99 -10.16
C TYR A 133 9.51 7.26 -9.95
N ILE A 134 8.65 7.74 -9.04
CA ILE A 134 7.36 7.14 -8.71
C ILE A 134 6.26 8.03 -9.26
N THR A 135 5.22 7.42 -9.83
CA THR A 135 4.08 8.15 -10.37
C THR A 135 3.25 8.72 -9.23
N GLY A 136 3.02 10.04 -9.24
CA GLY A 136 2.22 10.74 -8.25
C GLY A 136 2.81 12.10 -7.92
N ASP A 137 2.35 12.66 -6.81
CA ASP A 137 2.91 13.89 -6.24
C ASP A 137 4.29 13.64 -5.63
N GLU A 138 4.99 14.73 -5.29
CA GLU A 138 6.31 14.65 -4.64
C GLU A 138 6.26 13.79 -3.36
N HIS A 139 5.21 13.99 -2.55
CA HIS A 139 4.84 13.18 -1.40
C HIS A 139 3.55 12.41 -1.73
N LEU A 140 3.61 11.08 -1.73
CA LEU A 140 2.49 10.27 -2.20
C LEU A 140 1.37 10.27 -1.16
N ALA A 141 0.20 10.84 -1.50
CA ALA A 141 -0.91 11.00 -0.56
C ALA A 141 -1.45 9.68 0.05
N HIS A 142 -1.20 8.56 -0.61
CA HIS A 142 -1.68 7.23 -0.18
C HIS A 142 -0.59 6.39 0.50
N VAL A 143 0.61 6.92 0.72
CA VAL A 143 1.67 6.22 1.46
C VAL A 143 2.00 7.04 2.72
N GLY A 144 1.90 6.41 3.90
CA GLY A 144 2.16 7.09 5.17
C GLY A 144 3.63 7.46 5.38
N ASP A 145 3.90 8.37 6.30
CA ASP A 145 5.27 8.71 6.72
C ASP A 145 5.88 7.63 7.63
N CYS A 146 7.19 7.44 7.53
CA CYS A 146 7.89 6.46 8.35
C CYS A 146 7.91 6.89 9.84
N PRO A 147 7.61 5.97 10.77
CA PRO A 147 7.48 6.28 12.20
C PRO A 147 8.84 6.36 12.95
N PHE A 148 9.96 6.28 12.23
CA PHE A 148 11.34 6.23 12.73
C PHE A 148 12.19 7.22 11.95
#